data_AF-A0AAX3WXL1-F1
#
_entry.id   AF-A0AAX3WXL1-F1
#
_cell.length_a   1.000
_cell.length_b   1.000
_cell.length_c   1.000
_cell.angle_alpha   90.00
_cell.angle_beta   90.00
_cell.angle_gamma   90.00
#
_symmetry.space_group_name_H-M   'P 1'
#
loop_
_entity.id
_entity.type
_entity.pdbx_description
1 polymer ?
#
loop_
_entity_poly.entity_id
_entity_poly.type
_entity_poly.pdbx_seq_one_letter_code
_entity_poly.pdbx_strand_id
1 'polypeptide(L)'
;MANVKGITIELGLDSKSKLKLRAIAKHVGALADELDRIDNLKECPECSKLMISCEMYLDNELKSINRECECGYVMGCDFGNELPTHPEGSE
;
A
#
# COMPACT_ATOMS: atom_id res chain seq x y z
N MET A 1 -8.48 -11.69 44.90
CA MET A 1 -8.51 -10.87 43.66
C MET A 1 -9.61 -11.42 42.76
N ALA A 2 -10.67 -10.65 42.50
CA ALA A 2 -11.79 -11.12 41.69
C ALA A 2 -11.44 -11.04 40.20
N ASN A 3 -11.53 -12.17 39.50
CA ASN A 3 -11.36 -12.27 38.04
C ASN A 3 -12.70 -11.89 37.39
N VAL A 4 -12.82 -10.66 36.89
CA VAL A 4 -14.02 -10.21 36.17
C VAL A 4 -13.94 -10.74 34.74
N LYS A 5 -14.73 -11.78 34.44
CA LYS A 5 -14.86 -12.33 33.08
C LYS A 5 -15.90 -11.55 32.28
N GLY A 6 -15.44 -10.59 31.49
CA GLY A 6 -16.16 -9.99 30.37
C GLY A 6 -17.32 -9.06 30.74
N ILE A 7 -17.61 -8.11 29.85
CA ILE A 7 -18.78 -7.23 29.91
C ILE A 7 -19.61 -7.51 28.66
N THR A 8 -20.86 -7.93 28.84
CA THR A 8 -21.83 -8.07 27.75
C THR A 8 -22.78 -6.88 27.79
N ILE A 9 -22.87 -6.13 26.68
CA ILE A 9 -23.76 -4.97 26.54
C ILE A 9 -24.85 -5.32 25.54
N GLU A 10 -26.10 -5.33 25.99
CA GLU A 10 -27.26 -5.53 25.12
C GLU A 10 -27.73 -4.19 24.55
N LEU A 11 -27.72 -4.07 23.22
CA LEU A 11 -28.13 -2.87 22.50
C LEU A 11 -29.45 -3.15 21.74
N GLY A 12 -30.52 -2.51 22.19
CA GLY A 12 -31.83 -2.54 21.55
C GLY A 12 -31.85 -1.72 20.26
N LEU A 13 -31.42 -2.32 19.14
CA LEU A 13 -31.40 -1.67 17.83
C LEU A 13 -32.68 -2.01 17.04
N ASP A 14 -33.35 -0.97 16.54
CA ASP A 14 -34.46 -1.14 15.60
C ASP A 14 -33.98 -1.68 14.23
N SER A 15 -34.92 -2.20 13.44
CA SER A 15 -34.63 -2.86 12.16
C SER A 15 -33.93 -1.95 11.14
N LYS A 16 -34.23 -0.64 11.15
CA LYS A 16 -33.63 0.34 10.23
C LYS A 16 -32.19 0.65 10.64
N SER A 17 -31.94 0.77 11.94
CA SER A 17 -30.59 0.95 12.48
C SER A 17 -29.69 -0.26 12.22
N LYS A 18 -30.22 -1.49 12.32
CA LYS A 18 -29.51 -2.72 11.93
C LYS A 18 -29.14 -2.76 10.45
N LEU A 19 -30.05 -2.33 9.57
CA LEU A 19 -29.80 -2.23 8.13
C LEU A 19 -28.69 -1.21 7.82
N LYS A 20 -28.71 -0.05 8.47
CA LYS A 20 -27.65 0.97 8.34
C LYS A 20 -26.30 0.43 8.80
N LEU A 21 -26.23 -0.21 9.96
CA LEU A 21 -25.00 -0.82 10.47
C LEU A 21 -24.49 -1.92 9.55
N ARG A 22 -25.37 -2.74 8.96
CA ARG A 22 -24.99 -3.71 7.92
C ARG A 22 -24.46 -3.05 6.66
N ALA A 23 -25.05 -1.94 6.22
CA ALA A 23 -24.55 -1.21 5.06
C ALA A 23 -23.16 -0.64 5.36
N ILE A 24 -22.99 0.01 6.51
CA ILE A 24 -21.70 0.52 6.98
C ILE A 24 -20.68 -0.62 7.04
N ALA A 25 -21.00 -1.75 7.69
CA ALA A 25 -20.08 -2.90 7.78
C ALA A 25 -19.69 -3.47 6.41
N LYS A 26 -20.60 -3.49 5.43
CA LYS A 26 -20.28 -3.89 4.05
C LYS A 26 -19.33 -2.92 3.36
N HIS A 27 -19.48 -1.63 3.61
CA HIS A 27 -18.63 -0.59 3.02
C HIS A 27 -17.31 -0.41 3.79
N VAL A 28 -17.24 -0.76 5.08
CA VAL A 28 -16.00 -0.69 5.87
C VAL A 28 -14.93 -1.63 5.32
N GLY A 29 -15.31 -2.82 4.82
CA GLY A 29 -14.36 -3.71 4.14
C GLY A 29 -13.77 -3.07 2.89
N ALA A 30 -14.62 -2.60 1.98
CA ALA A 30 -14.18 -1.91 0.77
C ALA A 30 -13.35 -0.64 1.06
N LEU A 31 -13.74 0.11 2.10
CA LEU A 31 -13.04 1.31 2.52
C LEU A 31 -11.67 0.98 3.14
N ALA A 32 -11.54 -0.13 3.86
CA ALA A 32 -10.26 -0.60 4.37
C ALA A 32 -9.32 -1.01 3.22
N ASP A 33 -9.83 -1.77 2.24
CA ASP A 33 -9.06 -2.11 1.03
C ASP A 33 -8.64 -0.87 0.23
N GLU A 34 -9.48 0.16 0.16
CA GLU A 34 -9.15 1.44 -0.49
C GLU A 34 -8.09 2.24 0.30
N LEU A 35 -8.17 2.25 1.63
CA LEU A 35 -7.19 2.93 2.49
C LEU A 35 -5.83 2.22 2.47
N ASP A 36 -5.81 0.88 2.51
CA ASP A 36 -4.58 0.09 2.35
C ASP A 36 -3.94 0.35 0.98
N ARG A 37 -4.73 0.52 -0.08
CA ARG A 37 -4.19 0.92 -1.39
C ARG A 37 -3.59 2.32 -1.37
N ILE A 38 -4.20 3.26 -0.65
CA ILE A 38 -3.69 4.63 -0.53
C ILE A 38 -2.37 4.65 0.23
N ASP A 39 -2.24 3.93 1.35
CA ASP A 39 -0.98 3.84 2.11
C ASP A 39 0.16 3.21 1.31
N ASN A 40 -0.16 2.36 0.32
CA ASN A 40 0.83 1.76 -0.58
C ASN A 40 1.22 2.66 -1.77
N LEU A 41 0.51 3.77 -2.00
CA LEU A 41 0.90 4.75 -3.01
C LEU A 41 2.11 5.53 -2.50
N LYS A 42 3.17 5.60 -3.31
CA LYS A 42 4.31 6.47 -2.96
C LYS A 42 3.98 7.90 -3.31
N GLU A 43 4.14 8.78 -2.34
CA GLU A 43 4.15 10.21 -2.55
C GLU A 43 5.53 10.65 -3.07
N CYS A 44 5.53 11.71 -3.89
CA CYS A 44 6.74 12.35 -4.35
C CYS A 44 7.40 13.11 -3.20
N PRO A 45 8.70 12.90 -2.92
CA PRO A 45 9.41 13.61 -1.85
C PRO A 45 9.53 15.12 -2.11
N GLU A 46 9.47 15.55 -3.37
CA GLU A 46 9.65 16.96 -3.75
C GLU A 46 8.35 17.78 -3.67
N CYS A 47 7.20 17.18 -3.98
CA CYS A 47 5.95 17.92 -4.10
C CYS A 47 4.73 17.27 -3.41
N SER A 48 4.94 16.15 -2.72
CA SER A 48 3.91 15.39 -1.98
C SER A 48 2.69 14.97 -2.80
N LYS A 49 2.79 15.00 -4.13
CA LYS A 49 1.78 14.41 -5.02
C LYS A 49 2.02 12.92 -5.17
N LEU A 50 0.95 12.17 -5.45
CA LEU A 50 1.04 10.74 -5.75
C LEU A 50 1.90 10.49 -6.99
N MET A 51 2.81 9.52 -6.90
CA MET A 51 3.64 9.09 -8.01
C MET A 51 2.92 8.03 -8.86
N ILE A 52 3.06 8.14 -10.18
CA ILE A 52 2.57 7.15 -11.14
C ILE A 52 3.61 6.04 -11.25
N SER A 53 3.19 4.78 -11.33
CA SER A 53 4.09 3.63 -11.50
C SER A 53 4.04 3.12 -12.93
N CYS A 54 5.21 2.98 -13.55
CA CYS A 54 5.42 2.43 -14.89
C CYS A 54 6.11 1.07 -14.76
N GLU A 55 5.41 0.00 -15.14
CA GLU A 55 5.92 -1.38 -15.10
C GLU A 55 6.40 -1.79 -16.48
N MET A 56 7.63 -2.32 -16.56
CA MET A 56 8.19 -2.86 -17.80
C MET A 56 8.28 -4.37 -17.71
N TYR A 57 7.68 -5.05 -18.69
CA TYR A 57 7.69 -6.50 -18.81
C TYR A 57 8.53 -6.92 -20.00
N LEU A 58 9.33 -7.99 -19.84
CA LEU A 58 10.05 -8.69 -20.91
C LEU A 58 9.72 -10.17 -20.79
N ASP A 59 9.27 -10.79 -21.88
CA ASP A 59 8.84 -12.21 -21.89
C ASP A 59 7.81 -12.56 -20.81
N ASN A 60 6.88 -11.63 -20.56
CA ASN A 60 5.83 -11.78 -19.53
C ASN A 60 6.37 -11.83 -18.08
N GLU A 61 7.65 -11.50 -17.88
CA GLU A 61 8.27 -11.28 -16.57
C GLU A 61 8.46 -9.79 -16.30
N LEU A 62 8.10 -9.35 -15.09
CA LEU A 62 8.32 -7.96 -14.66
C LEU A 62 9.83 -7.72 -14.48
N LYS A 63 10.40 -6.82 -15.29
CA LYS A 63 11.84 -6.49 -15.26
C LYS A 63 12.14 -5.22 -14.47
N SER A 64 11.26 -4.23 -14.50
CA SER A 64 11.47 -3.00 -13.74
C SER A 64 10.17 -2.30 -13.40
N ILE A 65 10.18 -1.58 -12.28
CA ILE A 65 9.15 -0.62 -11.91
C ILE A 65 9.85 0.73 -11.77
N ASN A 66 9.42 1.71 -12.56
CA ASN A 66 9.82 3.10 -12.39
C ASN A 66 8.64 3.87 -11.80
N ARG A 67 8.90 4.87 -10.97
CA ARG A 67 7.86 5.78 -10.48
C ARG A 67 8.18 7.20 -10.88
N GLU A 68 7.20 7.89 -11.42
CA GLU A 68 7.35 9.22 -11.99
C GLU A 68 6.30 10.16 -11.39
N CYS A 69 6.70 11.39 -11.14
CA CYS A 69 5.81 12.45 -10.69
C CYS A 69 5.73 13.54 -11.75
N GLU A 70 4.57 14.20 -11.88
CA GLU A 70 4.36 15.32 -12.79
C GLU A 70 5.32 16.51 -12.56
N CYS A 71 5.89 16.61 -11.35
CA CYS A 71 6.91 17.62 -11.06
C CYS A 71 8.28 17.33 -11.70
N GLY A 72 8.45 16.18 -12.37
CA GLY A 72 9.69 15.74 -12.99
C GLY A 72 10.57 14.86 -12.11
N TYR A 73 10.18 14.61 -10.86
CA TYR A 73 10.88 13.66 -9.99
C TYR A 73 10.63 12.22 -10.44
N VAL A 74 11.71 11.47 -10.66
CA VAL A 74 11.68 10.06 -11.06
C VAL A 74 12.43 9.23 -10.03
N MET A 75 11.78 8.19 -9.53
CA MET A 75 12.36 7.16 -8.68
C MET A 75 12.40 5.86 -9.48
N GLY A 76 13.55 5.57 -10.09
CA GLY A 76 13.80 4.27 -10.68
C GLY A 76 14.16 3.25 -9.62
N CYS A 77 13.84 1.98 -9.84
CA CYS A 77 14.58 0.91 -9.20
C CYS A 77 15.98 0.89 -9.85
N ASP A 78 17.01 1.31 -9.12
CA ASP A 78 18.38 0.99 -9.46
C ASP A 78 18.43 -0.53 -9.71
N PHE A 79 18.65 -0.93 -10.97
CA PHE A 79 19.26 -2.24 -11.23
C PHE A 79 20.49 -2.26 -10.34
N GLY A 80 20.55 -3.21 -9.41
CA GLY A 80 21.64 -3.30 -8.46
C GLY A 80 22.96 -3.05 -9.18
N ASN A 81 23.53 -1.86 -8.97
CA ASN A 81 24.95 -1.63 -9.19
C ASN A 81 25.68 -2.40 -8.09
N GLU A 82 25.55 -3.73 -8.09
CA GLU A 82 26.68 -4.57 -7.79
C GLU A 82 27.59 -4.42 -9.03
N LEU A 83 28.34 -3.31 -9.07
CA LEU A 83 29.57 -3.27 -9.85
C LEU A 83 30.29 -4.59 -9.53
N PRO A 84 30.65 -5.42 -10.51
CA PRO A 84 31.54 -6.53 -10.23
C PRO A 84 32.88 -5.91 -9.82
N THR A 85 33.08 -5.68 -8.52
CA THR A 85 34.41 -5.41 -7.96
C THR A 85 35.18 -6.70 -7.98
N HIS A 86 35.55 -7.15 -9.17
CA HIS A 86 36.68 -8.05 -9.32
C HIS A 86 37.64 -7.43 -10.34
N PRO A 87 38.62 -6.62 -9.87
CA PRO A 87 39.80 -6.35 -10.68
C PRO A 87 40.69 -7.61 -10.58
N GLU A 88 40.39 -8.66 -11.35
CA GLU A 88 41.41 -9.68 -11.62
C GLU A 88 42.32 -9.17 -12.74
N GLY A 89 43.36 -8.47 -12.32
CA GLY A 89 44.44 -8.02 -13.19
C GLY A 89 45.57 -7.40 -12.38
N SER A 90 46.41 -8.25 -11.79
CA SER A 90 47.83 -8.10 -11.39
C SER A 90 48.13 -9.35 -10.54
N GLU A 91 48.90 -10.36 -10.96
CA GLU A 91 50.22 -10.40 -11.62
C GLU A 91 50.33 -11.56 -12.63
#